data_AF-A0A941UN13-F1
#
_entry.id   AF-A0A941UN13-F1
#
_cell.length_a   1.000
_cell.length_b   1.000
_cell.length_c   1.000
_cell.angle_alpha   90.00
_cell.angle_beta   90.00
_cell.angle_gamma   90.00
#
_symmetry.space_group_name_H-M   'P 1'
#
loop_
_entity.id
_entity.type
_entity.pdbx_description
1 polymer ?
#
loop_
_entity_poly.entity_id
_entity_poly.type
_entity_poly.pdbx_seq_one_letter_code
_entity_poly.pdbx_strand_id
1 'polypeptide(L)'
;PGIQKKTEENILSGIALLKKKSERTPLGRVLPLAEDIVRRMKDAAPLDRIEVAGSIRRGKDTVKDIDILTTSREPQAVMDAFVKLPLVSRVLAHGPTKSSVITEDGIQVDLRVVEEGAFGAALAYFTGSKQHNIKLREMAVRAGLKINEYGVFKEPGGKKIGGKTEEEMYKALKLPWIPPELREDTGEIEAAAAGTLPVLVTLEDIRGDLHVHTKWSDGSHDLDTIVQAARKKGYQYIAVTDHTKGLGIAHGLDEKRLAEEIKAIDEANRKLTGFTILKGTEIDIRADGRLDLPDEALSGLDIVVASVHSGFKQTQEQITKRLIAAIRNPCVSVIAHPTGRLIGERDAYAVDLDAVLREAGKFGVAMEVNAYPLRLDLNDLHIKMAKEYGVPLVISTDTHVTDQFDFMAYGVSVARRGWVEKKDVLNTLEIERLVKRLRTCRSKKTRQR
;
A
#
# COMPACT_ATOMS: atom_id res chain seq x y z
N PRO A 1 7.88 35.55 26.20
CA PRO A 1 8.77 34.46 25.70
C PRO A 1 8.53 33.19 26.53
N GLY A 2 7.76 32.26 25.99
CA GLY A 2 7.34 31.07 26.73
C GLY A 2 6.52 30.15 25.83
N ILE A 3 6.54 28.87 26.16
CA ILE A 3 5.69 27.86 25.52
C ILE A 3 4.24 28.28 25.78
N GLN A 4 3.50 28.54 24.70
CA GLN A 4 2.10 28.97 24.78
C GLN A 4 1.19 27.74 24.89
N LYS A 5 -0.04 27.90 25.40
CA LYS A 5 -1.03 26.81 25.56
C LYS A 5 -1.15 25.91 24.31
N LYS A 6 -1.19 26.51 23.11
CA LYS A 6 -1.24 25.77 21.83
C LYS A 6 0.02 24.93 21.56
N THR A 7 1.18 25.42 21.99
CA THR A 7 2.45 24.68 21.91
C THR A 7 2.48 23.55 22.93
N GLU A 8 1.97 23.75 24.15
CA GLU A 8 1.84 22.68 25.15
C GLU A 8 0.91 21.57 24.66
N GLU A 9 -0.25 21.92 24.11
CA GLU A 9 -1.19 20.96 23.51
C GLU A 9 -0.55 20.18 22.35
N ASN A 10 0.21 20.84 21.49
CA ASN A 10 0.94 20.17 20.40
C ASN A 10 2.05 19.23 20.94
N ILE A 11 2.79 19.64 21.98
CA ILE A 11 3.84 18.82 22.60
C ILE A 11 3.23 17.59 23.28
N LEU A 12 2.15 17.77 24.06
CA LEU A 12 1.45 16.66 24.72
C LEU A 12 0.87 15.68 23.70
N SER A 13 0.29 16.17 22.61
CA SER A 13 -0.16 15.34 21.49
C SER A 13 1.01 14.57 20.85
N GLY A 14 2.14 15.24 20.60
CA GLY A 14 3.36 14.61 20.09
C GLY A 14 3.93 13.53 21.01
N ILE A 15 3.93 13.75 22.33
CA ILE A 15 4.36 12.74 23.32
C ILE A 15 3.39 11.56 23.35
N ALA A 16 2.07 11.80 23.27
CA ALA A 16 1.07 10.74 23.23
C ALA A 16 1.21 9.88 21.94
N LEU A 17 1.49 10.52 20.80
CA LEU A 17 1.83 9.85 19.53
C LEU A 17 3.10 9.01 19.66
N LEU A 18 4.16 9.53 20.29
CA LEU A 18 5.41 8.79 20.54
C LEU A 18 5.20 7.60 21.49
N LYS A 19 4.33 7.72 22.50
CA LYS A 19 3.98 6.61 23.39
C LYS A 19 3.13 5.53 22.69
N LYS A 20 2.21 5.91 21.80
CA LYS A 20 1.48 4.97 20.92
C LYS A 20 2.40 4.27 19.92
N LYS A 21 3.51 4.91 19.55
CA LYS A 21 4.58 4.34 18.70
C LYS A 21 5.21 3.06 19.28
N SER A 22 4.90 2.68 20.53
CA SER A 22 5.41 1.46 21.15
C SER A 22 4.67 0.17 20.76
N GLU A 23 3.52 0.21 20.09
CA GLU A 23 2.73 -1.01 19.81
C GLU A 23 2.82 -1.53 18.38
N ARG A 24 3.01 -0.67 17.37
CA ARG A 24 3.08 -1.06 15.95
C ARG A 24 4.01 -0.14 15.14
N THR A 25 4.71 -0.73 14.18
CA THR A 25 5.69 -0.09 13.30
C THR A 25 5.19 -0.09 11.85
N PRO A 26 5.42 0.96 11.04
CA PRO A 26 5.02 0.98 9.63
C PRO A 26 5.63 -0.18 8.84
N LEU A 27 4.86 -0.77 7.92
CA LEU A 27 5.31 -1.87 7.04
C LEU A 27 6.59 -1.51 6.29
N GLY A 28 6.69 -0.26 5.81
CA GLY A 28 7.87 0.26 5.11
C GLY A 28 9.19 0.20 5.88
N ARG A 29 9.13 0.14 7.21
CA ARG A 29 10.31 -0.04 8.06
C ARG A 29 10.57 -1.51 8.40
N VAL A 30 9.49 -2.28 8.55
CA VAL A 30 9.57 -3.68 9.03
C VAL A 30 9.89 -4.66 7.90
N LEU A 31 9.34 -4.46 6.70
CA LEU A 31 9.54 -5.38 5.58
C LEU A 31 11.02 -5.46 5.14
N PRO A 32 11.74 -4.34 4.93
CA PRO A 32 13.16 -4.41 4.57
C PRO A 32 14.01 -5.12 5.63
N LEU A 33 13.69 -4.92 6.91
CA LEU A 33 14.36 -5.62 8.01
C LEU A 33 14.08 -7.13 7.98
N ALA A 34 12.84 -7.54 7.73
CA ALA A 34 12.47 -8.95 7.59
C ALA A 34 13.19 -9.60 6.40
N GLU A 35 13.27 -8.92 5.26
CA GLU A 35 13.98 -9.37 4.06
C GLU A 35 15.49 -9.49 4.30
N ASP A 36 16.10 -8.53 5.02
CA ASP A 36 17.51 -8.59 5.40
C ASP A 36 17.81 -9.78 6.33
N ILE A 37 16.93 -10.04 7.32
CA ILE A 37 17.05 -11.22 8.19
C ILE A 37 16.97 -12.50 7.37
N VAL A 38 15.98 -12.62 6.48
CA VAL A 38 15.82 -13.80 5.62
C VAL A 38 17.06 -14.01 4.75
N ARG A 39 17.59 -12.95 4.13
CA ARG A 39 18.81 -13.01 3.31
C ARG A 39 20.00 -13.50 4.12
N ARG A 40 20.27 -12.91 5.29
CA ARG A 40 21.38 -13.31 6.16
C ARG A 40 21.25 -14.75 6.66
N MET A 41 20.03 -15.18 6.97
CA MET A 41 19.78 -16.56 7.41
C MET A 41 20.04 -17.58 6.29
N LYS A 42 19.68 -17.25 5.04
CA LYS A 42 20.02 -18.09 3.87
C LYS A 42 21.55 -18.25 3.70
N ASP A 43 22.32 -17.22 4.05
CA ASP A 43 23.78 -17.25 3.95
C ASP A 43 24.46 -17.96 5.14
N ALA A 44 23.88 -17.89 6.34
CA ALA A 44 24.55 -18.25 7.58
C ALA A 44 24.09 -19.55 8.25
N ALA A 45 22.96 -20.13 7.83
CA ALA A 45 22.33 -21.26 8.52
C ALA A 45 22.02 -22.44 7.59
N PRO A 46 22.07 -23.70 8.08
CA PRO A 46 21.73 -24.89 7.32
C PRO A 46 20.21 -25.07 7.21
N LEU A 47 19.55 -24.21 6.44
CA LEU A 47 18.09 -24.25 6.22
C LEU A 47 17.73 -24.68 4.80
N ASP A 48 16.57 -25.32 4.66
CA ASP A 48 16.03 -25.77 3.36
C ASP A 48 15.08 -24.72 2.76
N ARG A 49 14.21 -24.13 3.59
CA ARG A 49 13.22 -23.11 3.22
C ARG A 49 13.12 -22.05 4.29
N ILE A 50 12.76 -20.82 3.93
CA ILE A 50 12.52 -19.73 4.87
C ILE A 50 11.53 -18.72 4.29
N GLU A 51 10.51 -18.37 5.07
CA GLU A 51 9.44 -17.45 4.67
C GLU A 51 9.06 -16.51 5.80
N VAL A 52 8.78 -15.25 5.46
CA VAL A 52 8.14 -14.31 6.38
C VAL A 52 6.65 -14.60 6.43
N ALA A 53 6.08 -14.66 7.64
CA ALA A 53 4.65 -14.91 7.88
C ALA A 53 3.99 -13.68 8.51
N GLY A 54 2.99 -13.90 9.37
CA GLY A 54 2.36 -12.84 10.15
C GLY A 54 1.66 -11.78 9.31
N SER A 55 1.51 -10.59 9.89
CA SER A 55 0.85 -9.47 9.21
C SER A 55 1.68 -8.86 8.08
N ILE A 56 2.98 -9.12 8.03
CA ILE A 56 3.86 -8.71 6.92
C ILE A 56 3.43 -9.45 5.65
N ARG A 57 3.29 -10.78 5.72
CA ARG A 57 2.84 -11.59 4.58
C ARG A 57 1.42 -11.23 4.11
N ARG A 58 0.58 -10.70 5.01
CA ARG A 58 -0.75 -10.18 4.65
C ARG A 58 -0.72 -8.74 4.13
N GLY A 59 0.43 -8.07 4.13
CA GLY A 59 0.58 -6.70 3.62
C GLY A 59 0.00 -5.60 4.50
N LYS A 60 -0.18 -5.85 5.81
CA LYS A 60 -0.79 -4.88 6.72
C LYS A 60 0.09 -3.63 6.86
N ASP A 61 -0.50 -2.45 6.74
CA ASP A 61 0.21 -1.15 6.72
C ASP A 61 1.05 -0.86 7.98
N THR A 62 0.69 -1.48 9.10
CA THR A 62 1.44 -1.48 10.36
C THR A 62 1.60 -2.90 10.90
N VAL A 63 2.72 -3.18 11.56
CA VAL A 63 3.15 -4.52 12.00
C VAL A 63 3.63 -4.44 13.45
N LYS A 64 3.38 -5.47 14.26
CA LYS A 64 3.80 -5.52 15.67
C LYS A 64 5.18 -6.19 15.83
N ASP A 65 5.32 -7.34 15.19
CA ASP A 65 6.44 -8.25 15.26
C ASP A 65 6.70 -8.89 13.89
N ILE A 66 7.88 -9.47 13.72
CA ILE A 66 8.26 -10.24 12.52
C ILE A 66 8.16 -11.73 12.86
N ASP A 67 7.29 -12.46 12.18
CA ASP A 67 7.21 -13.91 12.27
C ASP A 67 7.93 -14.55 11.07
N ILE A 68 8.88 -15.46 11.33
CA ILE A 68 9.62 -16.18 10.29
C ILE A 68 9.48 -17.69 10.51
N LEU A 69 9.18 -18.41 9.44
CA LEU A 69 9.14 -19.88 9.43
C LEU A 69 10.24 -20.43 8.55
N THR A 70 10.83 -21.55 8.96
CA THR A 70 11.87 -22.23 8.20
C THR A 70 11.79 -23.74 8.37
N THR A 71 12.39 -24.50 7.46
CA THR A 71 12.60 -25.95 7.59
C THR A 71 14.09 -26.25 7.60
N SER A 72 14.50 -27.23 8.40
CA SER A 72 15.90 -27.64 8.50
C SER A 72 16.00 -29.01 9.16
N ARG A 73 17.02 -29.77 8.77
CA ARG A 73 17.44 -31.02 9.45
C ARG A 73 18.31 -30.76 10.68
N GLU A 74 18.81 -29.53 10.83
CA GLU A 74 19.69 -29.08 11.91
C GLU A 74 19.08 -27.87 12.64
N PRO A 75 17.89 -28.03 13.26
CA PRO A 75 17.12 -26.91 13.80
C PRO A 75 17.88 -26.09 14.85
N GLN A 76 18.68 -26.74 15.70
CA GLN A 76 19.50 -26.04 16.70
C GLN A 76 20.55 -25.13 16.05
N ALA A 77 21.21 -25.57 14.97
CA ALA A 77 22.20 -24.77 14.26
C ALA A 77 21.57 -23.53 13.62
N VAL A 78 20.33 -23.64 13.13
CA VAL A 78 19.55 -22.49 12.64
C VAL A 78 19.26 -21.49 13.76
N MET A 79 18.86 -21.97 14.94
CA MET A 79 18.59 -21.11 16.11
C MET A 79 19.85 -20.40 16.59
N ASP A 80 20.97 -21.12 16.66
CA ASP A 80 22.27 -20.58 17.05
C ASP A 80 22.75 -19.48 16.07
N ALA A 81 22.55 -19.67 14.76
CA ALA A 81 22.87 -18.67 13.75
C ALA A 81 21.96 -17.43 13.88
N PHE A 82 20.65 -17.65 14.07
CA PHE A 82 19.66 -16.58 14.19
C PHE A 82 19.95 -15.63 15.35
N VAL A 83 20.22 -16.16 16.55
CA VAL A 83 20.49 -15.32 17.74
C VAL A 83 21.82 -14.59 17.68
N LYS A 84 22.72 -14.96 16.75
CA LYS A 84 24.03 -14.34 16.52
C LYS A 84 24.04 -13.33 15.37
N LEU A 85 22.91 -13.09 14.71
CA LEU A 85 22.85 -12.08 13.65
C LEU A 85 23.26 -10.70 14.20
N PRO A 86 24.05 -9.90 13.45
CA PRO A 86 24.56 -8.61 13.93
C PRO A 86 23.48 -7.61 14.37
N LEU A 87 22.29 -7.69 13.77
CA LEU A 87 21.14 -6.84 14.10
C LEU A 87 20.45 -7.18 15.42
N VAL A 88 20.84 -8.27 16.10
CA VAL A 88 20.25 -8.72 17.36
C VAL A 88 20.82 -7.91 18.52
N SER A 89 19.94 -7.16 19.19
CA SER A 89 20.28 -6.43 20.41
C SER A 89 20.08 -7.28 21.67
N ARG A 90 18.99 -8.06 21.72
CA ARG A 90 18.65 -8.87 22.91
C ARG A 90 17.96 -10.17 22.52
N VAL A 91 18.42 -11.28 23.09
CA VAL A 91 17.73 -12.58 22.98
C VAL A 91 16.66 -12.67 24.07
N LEU A 92 15.39 -12.86 23.68
CA LEU A 92 14.27 -13.05 24.61
C LEU A 92 14.06 -14.52 24.96
N ALA A 93 14.20 -15.39 23.97
CA ALA A 93 14.08 -16.82 24.11
C ALA A 93 14.99 -17.52 23.09
N HIS A 94 15.63 -18.61 23.51
CA HIS A 94 16.44 -19.46 22.66
C HIS A 94 16.13 -20.91 23.00
N GLY A 95 15.55 -21.62 22.05
CA GLY A 95 15.21 -23.04 22.16
C GLY A 95 15.55 -23.79 20.88
N PRO A 96 15.37 -25.12 20.86
CA PRO A 96 15.85 -25.96 19.77
C PRO A 96 15.13 -25.74 18.44
N THR A 97 13.88 -25.29 18.46
CA THR A 97 13.06 -25.07 17.25
C THR A 97 12.36 -23.71 17.24
N LYS A 98 12.52 -22.91 18.30
CA LYS A 98 11.97 -21.56 18.39
C LYS A 98 12.93 -20.64 19.12
N SER A 99 13.16 -19.46 18.54
CA SER A 99 13.85 -18.36 19.19
C SER A 99 13.13 -17.04 18.97
N SER A 100 13.28 -16.12 19.91
CA SER A 100 12.72 -14.78 19.86
C SER A 100 13.81 -13.77 20.23
N VAL A 101 13.98 -12.74 19.41
CA VAL A 101 14.99 -11.69 19.61
C VAL A 101 14.36 -10.31 19.48
N ILE A 102 15.04 -9.30 20.03
CA ILE A 102 14.79 -7.89 19.79
C ILE A 102 15.95 -7.35 18.96
N THR A 103 15.62 -6.67 17.86
CA THR A 103 16.59 -5.97 17.01
C THR A 103 17.09 -4.66 17.64
N GLU A 104 18.16 -4.08 17.12
CA GLU A 104 18.62 -2.74 17.52
C GLU A 104 17.54 -1.65 17.38
N ASP A 105 16.63 -1.81 16.41
CA ASP A 105 15.47 -0.95 16.18
C ASP A 105 14.31 -1.17 17.19
N GLY A 106 14.47 -2.10 18.15
CA GLY A 106 13.46 -2.43 19.15
C GLY A 106 12.32 -3.33 18.62
N ILE A 107 12.45 -3.86 17.40
CA ILE A 107 11.44 -4.74 16.78
C ILE A 107 11.66 -6.18 17.23
N GLN A 108 10.61 -6.86 17.66
CA GLN A 108 10.65 -8.28 18.01
C GLN A 108 10.59 -9.16 16.74
N VAL A 109 11.43 -10.19 16.71
CA VAL A 109 11.47 -11.20 15.65
C VAL A 109 11.36 -12.59 16.27
N ASP A 110 10.37 -13.35 15.84
CA ASP A 110 10.15 -14.74 16.20
C ASP A 110 10.53 -15.64 15.02
N LEU A 111 11.46 -16.57 15.21
CA LEU A 111 11.83 -17.57 14.21
C LEU A 111 11.46 -18.97 14.70
N ARG A 112 10.84 -19.77 13.83
CA ARG A 112 10.44 -21.15 14.12
C ARG A 112 10.92 -22.10 13.02
N VAL A 113 11.57 -23.19 13.42
CA VAL A 113 11.81 -24.34 12.54
C VAL A 113 10.64 -25.30 12.65
N VAL A 114 10.05 -25.66 11.52
CA VAL A 114 8.94 -26.62 11.42
C VAL A 114 9.35 -27.81 10.54
N GLU A 115 8.63 -28.92 10.68
CA GLU A 115 8.82 -30.08 9.81
C GLU A 115 8.41 -29.77 8.37
N GLU A 116 9.14 -30.30 7.39
CA GLU A 116 8.83 -30.08 5.95
C GLU A 116 7.41 -30.53 5.58
N GLY A 117 6.93 -31.64 6.16
CA GLY A 117 5.56 -32.12 5.95
C GLY A 117 4.47 -31.28 6.63
N ALA A 118 4.83 -30.27 7.44
CA ALA A 118 3.93 -29.36 8.13
C ALA A 118 4.08 -27.91 7.68
N PHE A 119 5.03 -27.60 6.78
CA PHE A 119 5.36 -26.23 6.43
C PHE A 119 4.17 -25.43 5.89
N GLY A 120 3.35 -26.02 5.02
CA GLY A 120 2.14 -25.39 4.50
C GLY A 120 1.09 -25.09 5.58
N ALA A 121 0.90 -26.02 6.52
CA ALA A 121 -0.02 -25.82 7.65
C ALA A 121 0.48 -24.71 8.59
N ALA A 122 1.78 -24.74 8.92
CA ALA A 122 2.41 -23.72 9.73
C ALA A 122 2.34 -22.35 9.04
N LEU A 123 2.63 -22.27 7.75
CA LEU A 123 2.57 -21.02 6.99
C LEU A 123 1.15 -20.45 6.98
N ALA A 124 0.12 -21.27 6.73
CA ALA A 124 -1.27 -20.82 6.82
C ALA A 124 -1.61 -20.31 8.23
N TYR A 125 -1.22 -21.07 9.26
CA TYR A 125 -1.49 -20.75 10.66
C TYR A 125 -0.80 -19.45 11.12
N PHE A 126 0.50 -19.30 10.90
CA PHE A 126 1.28 -18.13 11.34
C PHE A 126 1.10 -16.93 10.40
N THR A 127 0.66 -17.13 9.16
CA THR A 127 0.18 -16.00 8.32
C THR A 127 -1.11 -15.43 8.92
N GLY A 128 -2.02 -16.28 9.40
CA GLY A 128 -3.30 -15.83 9.94
C GLY A 128 -4.19 -15.16 8.89
N SER A 129 -5.03 -14.19 9.25
CA SER A 129 -5.20 -13.61 10.59
C SER A 129 -5.74 -14.59 11.63
N LYS A 130 -5.79 -14.17 12.90
CA LYS A 130 -6.42 -14.97 13.97
C LYS A 130 -7.87 -15.30 13.63
N GLN A 131 -8.61 -14.34 13.09
CA GLN A 131 -10.02 -14.47 12.72
C GLN A 131 -10.18 -15.45 11.56
N HIS A 132 -9.36 -15.33 10.51
CA HIS A 132 -9.30 -16.27 9.40
C HIS A 132 -9.08 -17.72 9.90
N ASN A 133 -8.10 -17.90 10.78
CA ASN A 133 -7.80 -19.22 11.37
C ASN A 133 -8.96 -19.78 12.21
N ILE A 134 -9.70 -18.93 12.94
CA ILE A 134 -10.87 -19.35 13.72
C ILE A 134 -11.93 -19.93 12.77
N LYS A 135 -12.29 -19.21 11.72
CA LYS A 135 -13.26 -19.66 10.72
C LYS A 135 -12.85 -20.96 10.03
N LEU A 136 -11.58 -21.09 9.61
CA LEU A 136 -11.09 -22.33 9.01
C LEU A 136 -11.20 -23.53 9.99
N ARG A 137 -10.90 -23.32 11.28
CA ARG A 137 -11.04 -24.38 12.29
C ARG A 137 -12.50 -24.74 12.55
N GLU A 138 -13.41 -23.76 12.60
CA GLU A 138 -14.84 -24.03 12.74
C GLU A 138 -15.38 -24.84 11.56
N MET A 139 -14.96 -24.51 10.33
CA MET A 139 -15.28 -25.30 9.14
C MET A 139 -14.71 -26.72 9.22
N ALA A 140 -13.47 -26.86 9.67
CA ALA A 140 -12.82 -28.16 9.85
C ALA A 140 -13.63 -29.04 10.80
N VAL A 141 -14.01 -28.51 11.97
CA VAL A 141 -14.78 -29.26 12.98
C VAL A 141 -16.10 -29.75 12.41
N ARG A 142 -16.85 -28.89 11.68
CA ARG A 142 -18.10 -29.29 11.02
C ARG A 142 -17.91 -30.37 9.95
N ALA A 143 -16.72 -30.44 9.35
CA ALA A 143 -16.34 -31.44 8.36
C ALA A 143 -15.73 -32.72 8.96
N GLY A 144 -15.70 -32.87 10.29
CA GLY A 144 -15.03 -34.00 10.95
C GLY A 144 -13.51 -33.97 10.81
N LEU A 145 -12.94 -32.77 10.76
CA LEU A 145 -11.50 -32.52 10.61
C LEU A 145 -10.97 -31.67 11.77
N LYS A 146 -9.67 -31.80 12.04
CA LYS A 146 -8.91 -30.92 12.91
C LYS A 146 -7.81 -30.24 12.09
N ILE A 147 -7.72 -28.91 12.18
CA ILE A 147 -6.68 -28.11 11.54
C ILE A 147 -5.88 -27.37 12.61
N ASN A 148 -4.56 -27.45 12.53
CA ASN A 148 -3.62 -26.73 13.37
C ASN A 148 -2.30 -26.45 12.61
N GLU A 149 -1.29 -25.93 13.31
CA GLU A 149 0.02 -25.60 12.74
C GLU A 149 0.81 -26.80 12.20
N TYR A 150 0.40 -28.03 12.53
CA TYR A 150 1.09 -29.27 12.12
C TYR A 150 0.43 -29.94 10.91
N GLY A 151 -0.81 -29.59 10.55
CA GLY A 151 -1.52 -30.20 9.43
C GLY A 151 -3.05 -30.20 9.53
N VAL A 152 -3.66 -30.93 8.59
CA VAL A 152 -5.08 -31.33 8.63
C VAL A 152 -5.17 -32.80 9.02
N PHE A 153 -6.06 -33.11 9.96
CA PHE A 153 -6.26 -34.46 10.50
C PHE A 153 -7.73 -34.86 10.41
N LYS A 154 -8.02 -36.11 10.06
CA LYS A 154 -9.39 -36.67 10.13
C LYS A 154 -9.75 -37.03 11.56
N GLU A 155 -10.99 -36.74 11.95
CA GLU A 155 -11.56 -37.14 13.23
C GLU A 155 -12.81 -38.03 13.04
N PRO A 156 -12.98 -39.09 13.85
CA PRO A 156 -12.02 -39.60 14.83
C PRO A 156 -10.84 -40.33 14.17
N GLY A 157 -9.68 -40.37 14.85
CA GLY A 157 -8.55 -41.25 14.48
C GLY A 157 -7.25 -40.54 14.09
N GLY A 158 -7.23 -39.20 14.04
CA GLY A 158 -6.00 -38.41 13.96
C GLY A 158 -5.14 -38.63 12.71
N LYS A 159 -5.67 -39.23 11.64
CA LYS A 159 -4.91 -39.46 10.40
C LYS A 159 -4.63 -38.12 9.71
N LYS A 160 -3.35 -37.77 9.55
CA LYS A 160 -2.93 -36.59 8.77
C LYS A 160 -3.27 -36.76 7.29
N ILE A 161 -3.92 -35.77 6.69
CA ILE A 161 -4.37 -35.77 5.29
C ILE A 161 -3.88 -34.57 4.47
N GLY A 162 -3.17 -33.63 5.10
CA GLY A 162 -2.60 -32.46 4.45
C GLY A 162 -1.70 -31.67 5.39
N GLY A 163 -0.91 -30.76 4.85
CA GLY A 163 -0.10 -29.81 5.61
C GLY A 163 1.26 -29.50 5.00
N LYS A 164 1.64 -30.15 3.90
CA LYS A 164 2.89 -29.86 3.21
C LYS A 164 2.82 -28.52 2.48
N THR A 165 1.66 -28.20 1.88
CA THR A 165 1.42 -26.92 1.21
C THR A 165 0.18 -26.22 1.78
N GLU A 166 0.07 -24.91 1.58
CA GLU A 166 -1.13 -24.16 2.04
C GLU A 166 -2.38 -24.62 1.28
N GLU A 167 -2.24 -24.93 -0.01
CA GLU A 167 -3.32 -25.39 -0.88
C GLU A 167 -3.95 -26.68 -0.35
N GLU A 168 -3.17 -27.61 0.21
CA GLU A 168 -3.69 -28.82 0.85
C GLU A 168 -4.62 -28.50 2.03
N MET A 169 -4.32 -27.45 2.79
CA MET A 169 -5.14 -27.02 3.93
C MET A 169 -6.52 -26.54 3.46
N TYR A 170 -6.54 -25.66 2.45
CA TYR A 170 -7.78 -25.14 1.88
C TYR A 170 -8.57 -26.22 1.14
N LYS A 171 -7.89 -27.08 0.37
CA LYS A 171 -8.51 -28.18 -0.38
C LYS A 171 -9.22 -29.18 0.54
N ALA A 172 -8.67 -29.46 1.73
CA ALA A 172 -9.32 -30.32 2.70
C ALA A 172 -10.66 -29.76 3.20
N LEU A 173 -10.81 -28.43 3.18
CA LEU A 173 -12.06 -27.72 3.48
C LEU A 173 -12.93 -27.44 2.24
N LYS A 174 -12.56 -27.99 1.07
CA LYS A 174 -13.19 -27.72 -0.23
C LYS A 174 -13.15 -26.25 -0.63
N LEU A 175 -12.11 -25.54 -0.21
CA LEU A 175 -11.84 -24.16 -0.58
C LEU A 175 -10.69 -24.09 -1.60
N PRO A 176 -10.70 -23.13 -2.53
CA PRO A 176 -9.49 -22.72 -3.23
C PRO A 176 -8.48 -22.11 -2.23
N TRP A 177 -7.21 -22.04 -2.63
CA TRP A 177 -6.22 -21.28 -1.86
C TRP A 177 -6.61 -19.80 -1.82
N ILE A 178 -6.56 -19.22 -0.61
CA ILE A 178 -6.92 -17.83 -0.37
C ILE A 178 -5.63 -17.00 -0.24
N PRO A 179 -5.43 -15.97 -1.08
CA PRO A 179 -4.27 -15.08 -0.97
C PRO A 179 -4.12 -14.49 0.43
N PRO A 180 -2.89 -14.45 1.01
CA PRO A 180 -2.62 -13.91 2.34
C PRO A 180 -3.24 -12.54 2.62
N GLU A 181 -3.25 -11.67 1.63
CA GLU A 181 -3.77 -10.30 1.70
C GLU A 181 -5.27 -10.25 2.01
N LEU A 182 -6.02 -11.30 1.66
CA LEU A 182 -7.46 -11.38 1.92
C LEU A 182 -7.81 -12.01 3.27
N ARG A 183 -6.85 -12.61 3.98
CA ARG A 183 -7.07 -13.43 5.19
C ARG A 183 -7.33 -12.58 6.43
N GLU A 184 -8.41 -11.82 6.42
CA GLU A 184 -8.80 -10.88 7.48
C GLU A 184 -10.21 -11.11 8.01
N ASP A 185 -10.91 -12.18 7.60
CA ASP A 185 -12.31 -12.48 7.94
C ASP A 185 -13.26 -11.33 7.54
N THR A 186 -13.16 -10.92 6.28
CA THR A 186 -13.97 -9.84 5.69
C THR A 186 -14.80 -10.32 4.51
N GLY A 187 -15.10 -11.62 4.46
CA GLY A 187 -15.91 -12.28 3.44
C GLY A 187 -15.12 -13.20 2.51
N GLU A 188 -13.80 -13.34 2.69
CA GLU A 188 -12.93 -14.10 1.78
C GLU A 188 -13.23 -15.60 1.79
N ILE A 189 -13.68 -16.13 2.93
CA ILE A 189 -14.02 -17.54 3.08
C ILE A 189 -15.35 -17.84 2.39
N GLU A 190 -16.33 -16.97 2.56
CA GLU A 190 -17.62 -17.04 1.89
C GLU A 190 -17.47 -16.92 0.37
N ALA A 191 -16.65 -15.97 -0.10
CA ALA A 191 -16.32 -15.82 -1.51
C ALA A 191 -15.56 -17.05 -2.05
N ALA A 192 -14.63 -17.62 -1.29
CA ALA A 192 -13.91 -18.84 -1.65
C ALA A 192 -14.86 -20.03 -1.80
N ALA A 193 -15.79 -20.21 -0.86
CA ALA A 193 -16.79 -21.28 -0.92
C ALA A 193 -17.77 -21.11 -2.09
N ALA A 194 -18.11 -19.87 -2.44
CA ALA A 194 -18.97 -19.55 -3.58
C ALA A 194 -18.24 -19.59 -4.94
N GLY A 195 -16.90 -19.72 -4.95
CA GLY A 195 -16.10 -19.65 -6.18
C GLY A 195 -16.03 -18.24 -6.79
N THR A 196 -16.18 -17.19 -5.97
CA THR A 196 -16.23 -15.78 -6.39
C THR A 196 -15.07 -14.95 -5.82
N LEU A 197 -13.96 -15.57 -5.45
CA LEU A 197 -12.75 -14.82 -5.09
C LEU A 197 -12.28 -13.95 -6.25
N PRO A 198 -11.90 -12.68 -6.00
CA PRO A 198 -11.39 -11.80 -7.04
C PRO A 198 -10.02 -12.26 -7.56
N VAL A 199 -9.77 -12.05 -8.85
CA VAL A 199 -8.42 -12.13 -9.42
C VAL A 199 -7.71 -10.81 -9.13
N LEU A 200 -6.95 -10.81 -8.04
CA LEU A 200 -6.32 -9.62 -7.50
C LEU A 200 -5.27 -9.03 -8.45
N VAL A 201 -5.17 -7.70 -8.45
CA VAL A 201 -4.12 -6.96 -9.18
C VAL A 201 -2.72 -7.42 -8.77
N THR A 202 -1.80 -7.43 -9.74
CA THR A 202 -0.39 -7.81 -9.56
C THR A 202 0.54 -6.67 -9.96
N LEU A 203 1.83 -6.77 -9.62
CA LEU A 203 2.80 -5.74 -10.02
C LEU A 203 2.98 -5.71 -11.55
N GLU A 204 2.88 -6.86 -12.19
CA GLU A 204 2.98 -7.04 -13.64
C GLU A 204 1.80 -6.39 -14.39
N ASP A 205 0.69 -6.13 -13.70
CA ASP A 205 -0.43 -5.40 -14.27
C ASP A 205 -0.18 -3.89 -14.36
N ILE A 206 0.78 -3.35 -13.59
CA ILE A 206 1.06 -1.92 -13.51
C ILE A 206 1.93 -1.48 -14.69
N ARG A 207 1.43 -0.56 -15.50
CA ARG A 207 2.09 -0.08 -16.72
C ARG A 207 2.76 1.27 -16.57
N GLY A 208 2.51 1.97 -15.47
CA GLY A 208 3.11 3.27 -15.23
C GLY A 208 2.71 3.85 -13.89
N ASP A 209 3.49 4.85 -13.47
CA ASP A 209 3.25 5.62 -12.26
C ASP A 209 2.53 6.93 -12.61
N LEU A 210 1.53 7.30 -11.82
CA LEU A 210 0.67 8.46 -12.10
C LEU A 210 0.83 9.60 -11.08
N HIS A 211 1.84 9.53 -10.23
CA HIS A 211 2.22 10.60 -9.30
C HIS A 211 3.74 10.64 -9.12
N VAL A 212 4.42 11.49 -9.91
CA VAL A 212 5.88 11.59 -9.94
C VAL A 212 6.31 13.05 -9.98
N HIS A 213 7.27 13.41 -9.15
CA HIS A 213 7.81 14.75 -8.97
C HIS A 213 9.20 14.85 -9.57
N THR A 214 9.57 16.04 -10.03
CA THR A 214 10.85 16.33 -10.67
C THR A 214 11.48 17.57 -10.03
N LYS A 215 12.63 18.00 -10.56
CA LYS A 215 13.26 19.28 -10.15
C LYS A 215 12.43 20.52 -10.48
N TRP A 216 11.28 20.39 -11.15
CA TRP A 216 10.39 21.52 -11.40
C TRP A 216 9.71 22.01 -10.12
N SER A 217 9.36 21.11 -9.19
CA SER A 217 9.02 21.45 -7.79
C SER A 217 10.10 20.98 -6.81
N ASP A 218 9.94 19.79 -6.24
CA ASP A 218 10.62 19.29 -5.05
C ASP A 218 11.16 17.86 -5.21
N GLY A 219 11.03 17.28 -6.41
CA GLY A 219 11.77 16.11 -6.80
C GLY A 219 13.27 16.41 -6.94
N SER A 220 14.10 15.38 -6.72
CA SER A 220 15.57 15.53 -6.71
C SER A 220 16.22 15.32 -8.08
N HIS A 221 15.46 14.94 -9.10
CA HIS A 221 15.97 14.53 -10.41
C HIS A 221 15.34 15.32 -11.55
N ASP A 222 16.11 15.52 -12.62
CA ASP A 222 15.58 16.09 -13.86
C ASP A 222 14.69 15.08 -14.59
N LEU A 223 13.97 15.58 -15.60
CA LEU A 223 13.01 14.81 -16.37
C LEU A 223 13.64 13.59 -17.05
N ASP A 224 14.84 13.72 -17.64
CA ASP A 224 15.49 12.59 -18.31
C ASP A 224 15.86 11.49 -17.31
N THR A 225 16.46 11.85 -16.17
CA THR A 225 16.82 10.88 -15.12
C THR A 225 15.60 10.10 -14.63
N ILE A 226 14.48 10.78 -14.36
CA ILE A 226 13.22 10.16 -13.94
C ILE A 226 12.68 9.22 -15.02
N VAL A 227 12.67 9.65 -16.28
CA VAL A 227 12.19 8.83 -17.41
C VAL A 227 13.05 7.58 -17.58
N GLN A 228 14.38 7.70 -17.51
CA GLN A 228 15.26 6.52 -17.62
C GLN A 228 15.03 5.54 -16.46
N ALA A 229 14.83 6.03 -15.24
CA ALA A 229 14.52 5.19 -14.10
C ALA A 229 13.17 4.47 -14.26
N ALA A 230 12.12 5.18 -14.67
CA ALA A 230 10.81 4.60 -14.95
C ALA A 230 10.86 3.52 -16.05
N ARG A 231 11.62 3.75 -17.13
CA ARG A 231 11.81 2.77 -18.20
C ARG A 231 12.54 1.51 -17.72
N LYS A 232 13.51 1.64 -16.81
CA LYS A 232 14.17 0.48 -16.18
C LYS A 232 13.21 -0.38 -15.35
N LYS A 233 12.13 0.20 -14.83
CA LYS A 233 11.04 -0.55 -14.16
C LYS A 233 10.11 -1.24 -15.14
N GLY A 234 10.27 -1.03 -16.45
CA GLY A 234 9.39 -1.60 -17.48
C GLY A 234 8.10 -0.82 -17.71
N TYR A 235 7.98 0.39 -17.14
CA TYR A 235 6.82 1.24 -17.39
C TYR A 235 6.74 1.71 -18.84
N GLN A 236 5.52 1.85 -19.32
CA GLN A 236 5.14 2.42 -20.61
C GLN A 236 4.88 3.92 -20.51
N TYR A 237 4.54 4.42 -19.33
CA TYR A 237 4.31 5.83 -19.09
C TYR A 237 4.58 6.24 -17.65
N ILE A 238 4.75 7.54 -17.46
CA ILE A 238 4.63 8.20 -16.14
C ILE A 238 3.78 9.44 -16.28
N ALA A 239 3.15 9.88 -15.18
CA ALA A 239 2.67 11.26 -15.07
C ALA A 239 3.62 12.09 -14.22
N VAL A 240 4.12 13.16 -14.81
CA VAL A 240 4.85 14.20 -14.08
C VAL A 240 3.80 15.14 -13.50
N THR A 241 3.79 15.25 -12.17
CA THR A 241 2.75 15.91 -11.39
C THR A 241 3.36 16.81 -10.33
N ASP A 242 4.34 17.62 -10.72
CA ASP A 242 4.98 18.60 -9.85
C ASP A 242 3.95 19.55 -9.20
N HIS A 243 4.27 19.99 -7.97
CA HIS A 243 3.36 20.77 -7.12
C HIS A 243 3.08 22.18 -7.64
N THR A 244 1.91 22.74 -7.32
CA THR A 244 1.59 24.15 -7.58
C THR A 244 1.99 25.10 -6.44
N LYS A 245 2.02 26.41 -6.71
CA LYS A 245 2.47 27.50 -5.80
C LYS A 245 1.88 27.51 -4.38
N GLY A 246 0.72 26.90 -4.16
CA GLY A 246 0.03 26.82 -2.88
C GLY A 246 0.82 26.10 -1.79
N LEU A 247 1.75 25.22 -2.19
CA LEU A 247 2.71 24.59 -1.30
C LEU A 247 4.00 25.41 -1.25
N GLY A 248 4.00 26.49 -0.45
CA GLY A 248 5.12 27.46 -0.40
C GLY A 248 6.50 26.89 -0.01
N ILE A 249 6.58 25.64 0.44
CA ILE A 249 7.82 24.93 0.78
C ILE A 249 8.39 24.16 -0.42
N ALA A 250 7.58 23.83 -1.43
CA ALA A 250 7.94 22.94 -2.54
C ALA A 250 8.39 23.66 -3.83
N HIS A 251 8.72 24.97 -3.75
CA HIS A 251 9.01 25.78 -4.95
C HIS A 251 7.94 25.61 -6.06
N GLY A 252 6.67 25.50 -5.69
CA GLY A 252 5.60 25.10 -6.59
C GLY A 252 5.41 26.00 -7.82
N LEU A 253 4.82 25.42 -8.87
CA LEU A 253 4.63 26.04 -10.17
C LEU A 253 3.45 27.02 -10.15
N ASP A 254 3.67 28.22 -10.70
CA ASP A 254 2.60 29.14 -11.09
C ASP A 254 2.14 28.82 -12.53
N GLU A 255 1.17 29.59 -13.05
CA GLU A 255 0.62 29.36 -14.39
C GLU A 255 1.70 29.42 -15.48
N LYS A 256 2.72 30.27 -15.32
CA LYS A 256 3.78 30.47 -16.31
C LYS A 256 4.76 29.31 -16.28
N ARG A 257 5.24 28.91 -15.11
CA ARG A 257 6.18 27.80 -14.95
C ARG A 257 5.54 26.46 -15.33
N LEU A 258 4.27 26.25 -15.01
CA LEU A 258 3.53 25.07 -15.47
C LEU A 258 3.48 25.00 -17.00
N ALA A 259 3.25 26.13 -17.69
CA ALA A 259 3.27 26.17 -19.14
C ALA A 259 4.67 25.92 -19.74
N GLU A 260 5.74 26.28 -19.03
CA GLU A 260 7.13 25.98 -19.41
C GLU A 260 7.43 24.48 -19.25
N GLU A 261 7.00 23.86 -18.15
CA GLU A 261 7.13 22.42 -17.93
C GLU A 261 6.36 21.60 -18.98
N ILE A 262 5.13 21.99 -19.29
CA ILE A 262 4.32 21.36 -20.36
C ILE A 262 5.08 21.34 -21.68
N LYS A 263 5.75 22.45 -22.05
CA LYS A 263 6.56 22.52 -23.27
C LYS A 263 7.78 21.59 -23.20
N ALA A 264 8.46 21.55 -22.05
CA ALA A 264 9.60 20.65 -21.86
C ALA A 264 9.18 19.18 -21.98
N ILE A 265 8.03 18.81 -21.43
CA ILE A 265 7.43 17.47 -21.56
C ILE A 265 7.06 17.18 -23.02
N ASP A 266 6.43 18.12 -23.73
CA ASP A 266 6.10 17.96 -25.15
C ASP A 266 7.35 17.76 -26.02
N GLU A 267 8.45 18.46 -25.73
CA GLU A 267 9.73 18.28 -26.40
C GLU A 267 10.38 16.93 -26.09
N ALA A 268 10.29 16.48 -24.84
CA ALA A 268 10.78 15.16 -24.43
C ALA A 268 9.99 14.04 -25.13
N ASN A 269 8.66 14.12 -25.12
CA ASN A 269 7.79 13.13 -25.77
C ASN A 269 8.07 12.97 -27.27
N ARG A 270 8.44 14.03 -28.00
CA ARG A 270 8.83 13.93 -29.42
C ARG A 270 10.08 13.07 -29.64
N LYS A 271 10.94 12.95 -28.64
CA LYS A 271 12.20 12.18 -28.70
C LYS A 271 12.03 10.76 -28.15
N LEU A 272 10.94 10.49 -27.42
CA LEU A 272 10.68 9.21 -26.80
C LEU A 272 9.93 8.29 -27.78
N THR A 273 10.30 7.01 -27.76
CA THR A 273 9.62 5.96 -28.54
C THR A 273 9.21 4.83 -27.60
N GLY A 274 7.95 4.42 -27.67
CA GLY A 274 7.40 3.38 -26.81
C GLY A 274 7.26 3.77 -25.33
N PHE A 275 7.38 5.07 -25.01
CA PHE A 275 7.20 5.61 -23.67
C PHE A 275 6.53 6.98 -23.74
N THR A 276 5.58 7.25 -22.85
CA THR A 276 4.85 8.53 -22.80
C THR A 276 4.98 9.20 -21.45
N ILE A 277 5.27 10.49 -21.44
CA ILE A 277 5.17 11.34 -20.26
C ILE A 277 3.81 12.06 -20.33
N LEU A 278 2.93 11.76 -19.38
CA LEU A 278 1.67 12.49 -19.20
C LEU A 278 1.97 13.83 -18.52
N LYS A 279 1.39 14.89 -19.07
CA LYS A 279 1.46 16.24 -18.49
C LYS A 279 0.47 16.34 -17.34
N GLY A 280 0.97 16.50 -16.12
CA GLY A 280 0.12 16.64 -14.96
C GLY A 280 0.59 17.71 -14.00
N THR A 281 -0.12 17.81 -12.88
CA THR A 281 0.27 18.61 -11.72
C THR A 281 -0.41 18.04 -10.49
N GLU A 282 0.26 18.13 -9.34
CA GLU A 282 -0.39 17.99 -8.05
C GLU A 282 -0.83 19.38 -7.55
N ILE A 283 -2.13 19.65 -7.66
CA ILE A 283 -2.73 20.93 -7.29
C ILE A 283 -3.27 20.92 -5.87
N ASP A 284 -2.91 21.94 -5.09
CA ASP A 284 -3.47 22.11 -3.74
C ASP A 284 -4.96 22.47 -3.83
N ILE A 285 -5.77 21.77 -3.06
CA ILE A 285 -7.16 22.12 -2.78
C ILE A 285 -7.10 23.09 -1.61
N ARG A 286 -7.42 24.37 -1.78
CA ARG A 286 -7.37 25.39 -0.71
C ARG A 286 -8.38 25.11 0.40
N ALA A 287 -8.22 25.76 1.56
CA ALA A 287 -9.07 25.58 2.74
C ALA A 287 -10.57 25.85 2.50
N ASP A 288 -10.92 26.60 1.47
CA ASP A 288 -12.29 26.91 1.03
C ASP A 288 -12.81 25.96 -0.07
N GLY A 289 -12.03 24.96 -0.50
CA GLY A 289 -12.39 24.00 -1.55
C GLY A 289 -12.03 24.43 -2.97
N ARG A 290 -11.52 25.64 -3.19
CA ARG A 290 -11.03 26.07 -4.53
C ARG A 290 -9.67 25.44 -4.84
N LEU A 291 -9.38 25.24 -6.11
CA LEU A 291 -8.06 24.83 -6.57
C LEU A 291 -7.09 26.03 -6.56
N ASP A 292 -5.79 25.74 -6.44
CA ASP A 292 -4.76 26.75 -6.31
C ASP A 292 -4.41 27.52 -7.61
N LEU A 293 -4.73 26.91 -8.77
CA LEU A 293 -4.65 27.50 -10.10
C LEU A 293 -6.03 27.53 -10.77
N PRO A 294 -6.27 28.48 -11.70
CA PRO A 294 -7.53 28.57 -12.44
C PRO A 294 -7.68 27.43 -13.48
N ASP A 295 -8.93 27.05 -13.79
CA ASP A 295 -9.25 25.97 -14.76
C ASP A 295 -8.54 26.17 -16.12
N GLU A 296 -8.34 27.43 -16.55
CA GLU A 296 -7.65 27.77 -17.81
C GLU A 296 -6.21 27.27 -17.84
N ALA A 297 -5.48 27.39 -16.72
CA ALA A 297 -4.10 26.92 -16.60
C ALA A 297 -4.00 25.38 -16.65
N LEU A 298 -5.07 24.69 -16.23
CA LEU A 298 -5.14 23.23 -16.18
C LEU A 298 -5.56 22.59 -17.53
N SER A 299 -6.00 23.39 -18.49
CA SER A 299 -6.62 22.92 -19.74
C SER A 299 -5.69 22.16 -20.72
N GLY A 300 -4.36 22.32 -20.52
CA GLY A 300 -3.31 21.65 -21.27
C GLY A 300 -2.83 20.32 -20.67
N LEU A 301 -3.34 19.95 -19.50
CA LEU A 301 -2.92 18.76 -18.76
C LEU A 301 -3.71 17.51 -19.16
N ASP A 302 -3.01 16.38 -19.13
CA ASP A 302 -3.57 15.03 -19.33
C ASP A 302 -4.17 14.49 -18.02
N ILE A 303 -3.60 14.87 -16.87
CA ILE A 303 -4.03 14.46 -15.54
C ILE A 303 -3.93 15.62 -14.54
N VAL A 304 -4.93 15.77 -13.67
CA VAL A 304 -4.89 16.71 -12.54
C VAL A 304 -5.08 15.92 -11.27
N VAL A 305 -4.04 15.88 -10.45
CA VAL A 305 -4.03 15.23 -9.14
C VAL A 305 -4.29 16.31 -8.09
N ALA A 306 -5.36 16.21 -7.31
CA ALA A 306 -5.72 17.22 -6.33
C ALA A 306 -5.57 16.67 -4.90
N SER A 307 -4.99 17.45 -4.00
CA SER A 307 -4.74 17.01 -2.63
C SER A 307 -4.78 18.14 -1.62
N VAL A 308 -4.86 17.78 -0.34
CA VAL A 308 -4.89 18.71 0.78
C VAL A 308 -3.52 18.71 1.44
N HIS A 309 -2.82 19.85 1.42
CA HIS A 309 -1.51 19.98 2.12
C HIS A 309 -1.54 20.90 3.34
N SER A 310 -2.68 21.55 3.60
CA SER A 310 -2.82 22.57 4.63
C SER A 310 -4.18 22.48 5.30
N GLY A 311 -4.35 23.11 6.47
CA GLY A 311 -5.65 23.16 7.15
C GLY A 311 -6.09 21.82 7.75
N PHE A 312 -5.17 20.89 8.06
CA PHE A 312 -5.49 19.56 8.60
C PHE A 312 -6.30 19.54 9.91
N LYS A 313 -6.39 20.68 10.61
CA LYS A 313 -7.17 20.84 11.85
C LYS A 313 -8.61 21.34 11.62
N GLN A 314 -9.04 21.49 10.36
CA GLN A 314 -10.44 21.80 10.03
C GLN A 314 -11.38 20.68 10.51
N THR A 315 -12.66 21.00 10.71
CA THR A 315 -13.64 20.01 11.15
C THR A 315 -13.89 18.96 10.07
N GLN A 316 -14.44 17.80 10.47
CA GLN A 316 -14.82 16.74 9.52
C GLN A 316 -15.69 17.27 8.38
N GLU A 317 -16.69 18.10 8.70
CA GLU A 317 -17.59 18.70 7.72
C GLU A 317 -16.84 19.61 6.72
N GLN A 318 -15.90 20.43 7.22
CA GLN A 318 -15.12 21.34 6.38
C GLN A 318 -14.20 20.59 5.40
N ILE A 319 -13.44 19.60 5.89
CA ILE A 319 -12.56 18.78 5.03
C ILE A 319 -13.38 17.98 4.02
N THR A 320 -14.49 17.38 4.45
CA THR A 320 -15.39 16.63 3.57
C THR A 320 -15.93 17.51 2.45
N LYS A 321 -16.42 18.72 2.77
CA LYS A 321 -16.87 19.70 1.77
C LYS A 321 -15.75 20.13 0.82
N ARG A 322 -14.54 20.34 1.33
CA ARG A 322 -13.35 20.71 0.57
C ARG A 322 -12.99 19.65 -0.48
N LEU A 323 -12.94 18.37 -0.09
CA LEU A 323 -12.67 17.26 -1.01
C LEU A 323 -13.80 17.06 -2.03
N ILE A 324 -15.06 17.15 -1.61
CA ILE A 324 -16.22 17.06 -2.52
C ILE A 324 -16.20 18.20 -3.55
N ALA A 325 -15.83 19.42 -3.17
CA ALA A 325 -15.69 20.53 -4.10
C ALA A 325 -14.64 20.24 -5.19
N ALA A 326 -13.50 19.67 -4.81
CA ALA A 326 -12.47 19.24 -5.76
C ALA A 326 -12.98 18.13 -6.70
N ILE A 327 -13.66 17.10 -6.18
CA ILE A 327 -14.24 16.00 -6.98
C ILE A 327 -15.22 16.53 -8.05
N ARG A 328 -16.00 17.56 -7.70
CA ARG A 328 -16.97 18.19 -8.59
C ARG A 328 -16.33 19.09 -9.65
N ASN A 329 -15.09 19.52 -9.46
CA ASN A 329 -14.39 20.33 -10.46
C ASN A 329 -14.22 19.50 -11.78
N PRO A 330 -14.46 20.09 -12.96
CA PRO A 330 -14.36 19.40 -14.26
C PRO A 330 -12.97 18.82 -14.54
N CYS A 331 -11.92 19.51 -14.11
CA CYS A 331 -10.52 19.22 -14.40
C CYS A 331 -9.93 18.08 -13.56
N VAL A 332 -10.42 17.89 -12.32
CA VAL A 332 -9.80 16.95 -11.38
C VAL A 332 -10.00 15.51 -11.84
N SER A 333 -8.88 14.79 -11.97
CA SER A 333 -8.82 13.37 -12.35
C SER A 333 -8.71 12.46 -11.13
N VAL A 334 -7.88 12.84 -10.16
CA VAL A 334 -7.51 12.01 -9.01
C VAL A 334 -7.53 12.85 -7.73
N ILE A 335 -7.99 12.29 -6.62
CA ILE A 335 -7.69 12.82 -5.29
C ILE A 335 -6.50 12.03 -4.72
N ALA A 336 -5.38 12.72 -4.48
CA ALA A 336 -4.17 12.12 -3.93
C ALA A 336 -4.21 12.05 -2.40
N HIS A 337 -3.56 11.00 -1.86
CA HIS A 337 -3.42 10.67 -0.43
C HIS A 337 -4.57 11.23 0.43
N PRO A 338 -5.81 10.70 0.25
CA PRO A 338 -7.05 11.39 0.61
C PRO A 338 -7.33 11.56 2.10
N THR A 339 -6.46 11.05 2.99
CA THR A 339 -6.55 11.25 4.43
C THR A 339 -5.43 12.15 4.97
N GLY A 340 -4.41 12.42 4.15
CA GLY A 340 -3.22 13.18 4.53
C GLY A 340 -2.40 12.53 5.65
N ARG A 341 -2.63 11.26 5.95
CA ARG A 341 -1.94 10.54 7.04
C ARG A 341 -0.45 10.36 6.73
N LEU A 342 0.35 10.33 7.80
CA LEU A 342 1.74 9.85 7.81
C LEU A 342 1.88 8.88 8.99
N ILE A 343 1.95 7.59 8.70
CA ILE A 343 1.96 6.51 9.68
C ILE A 343 3.10 6.70 10.68
N GLY A 344 2.75 6.89 11.95
CA GLY A 344 3.70 7.12 13.04
C GLY A 344 4.14 8.57 13.25
N GLU A 345 3.62 9.51 12.44
CA GLU A 345 3.95 10.94 12.52
C GLU A 345 2.71 11.85 12.58
N ARG A 346 1.71 11.60 11.71
CA ARG A 346 0.50 12.40 11.59
C ARG A 346 -0.71 11.50 11.35
N ASP A 347 -1.68 11.56 12.26
CA ASP A 347 -2.97 10.89 12.07
C ASP A 347 -3.70 11.47 10.84
N ALA A 348 -4.62 10.69 10.27
CA ALA A 348 -5.54 11.18 9.26
C ALA A 348 -6.29 12.43 9.77
N TYR A 349 -6.51 13.41 8.91
CA TYR A 349 -7.42 14.51 9.25
C TYR A 349 -8.86 13.98 9.40
N ALA A 350 -9.70 14.72 10.12
CA ALA A 350 -11.10 14.36 10.26
C ALA A 350 -11.79 14.48 8.88
N VAL A 351 -12.21 13.36 8.30
CA VAL A 351 -12.89 13.31 6.99
C VAL A 351 -13.94 12.20 6.98
N ASP A 352 -15.09 12.49 6.38
CA ASP A 352 -16.10 11.47 6.06
C ASP A 352 -15.76 10.84 4.71
N LEU A 353 -14.96 9.77 4.74
CA LEU A 353 -14.56 9.09 3.51
C LEU A 353 -15.71 8.37 2.81
N ASP A 354 -16.75 7.95 3.54
CA ASP A 354 -17.93 7.35 2.91
C ASP A 354 -18.61 8.36 1.98
N ALA A 355 -18.84 9.59 2.46
CA ALA A 355 -19.40 10.67 1.66
C ALA A 355 -18.50 11.06 0.46
N VAL A 356 -17.18 11.16 0.70
CA VAL A 356 -16.19 11.50 -0.34
C VAL A 356 -16.16 10.44 -1.44
N LEU A 357 -16.09 9.15 -1.08
CA LEU A 357 -15.99 8.04 -2.03
C LEU A 357 -17.29 7.84 -2.83
N ARG A 358 -18.46 7.99 -2.20
CA ARG A 358 -19.74 7.99 -2.94
C ARG A 358 -19.77 9.08 -4.01
N GLU A 359 -19.29 10.28 -3.68
CA GLU A 359 -19.26 11.39 -4.63
C GLU A 359 -18.23 11.14 -5.74
N ALA A 360 -17.04 10.63 -5.40
CA ALA A 360 -16.03 10.24 -6.37
C ALA A 360 -16.57 9.24 -7.40
N GLY A 361 -17.33 8.23 -6.94
CA GLY A 361 -17.95 7.22 -7.80
C GLY A 361 -18.94 7.83 -8.80
N LYS A 362 -19.79 8.76 -8.35
CA LYS A 362 -20.73 9.48 -9.25
C LYS A 362 -20.03 10.28 -10.33
N PHE A 363 -18.93 10.95 -9.98
CA PHE A 363 -18.23 11.86 -10.88
C PHE A 363 -17.14 11.16 -11.73
N GLY A 364 -16.81 9.91 -11.38
CA GLY A 364 -15.73 9.14 -11.99
C GLY A 364 -14.35 9.72 -11.70
N VAL A 365 -14.16 10.36 -10.53
CA VAL A 365 -12.85 10.83 -10.07
C VAL A 365 -12.16 9.67 -9.36
N ALA A 366 -10.91 9.41 -9.72
CA ALA A 366 -10.15 8.32 -9.12
C ALA A 366 -9.66 8.68 -7.71
N MET A 367 -9.45 7.66 -6.87
CA MET A 367 -8.80 7.82 -5.58
C MET A 367 -7.41 7.19 -5.62
N GLU A 368 -6.46 7.87 -5.02
CA GLU A 368 -5.10 7.38 -4.92
C GLU A 368 -4.96 6.31 -3.82
N VAL A 369 -4.16 5.29 -4.14
CA VAL A 369 -3.52 4.34 -3.23
C VAL A 369 -2.02 4.64 -3.29
N ASN A 370 -1.62 5.61 -2.48
CA ASN A 370 -0.27 6.13 -2.44
C ASN A 370 0.64 5.10 -1.77
N ALA A 371 1.59 4.58 -2.52
CA ALA A 371 2.48 3.50 -2.14
C ALA A 371 3.67 3.97 -1.30
N TYR A 372 3.82 5.28 -1.07
CA TYR A 372 4.88 5.77 -0.19
C TYR A 372 4.75 5.09 1.18
N PRO A 373 5.81 4.45 1.72
CA PRO A 373 5.65 3.49 2.81
C PRO A 373 5.18 4.10 4.13
N LEU A 374 5.34 5.42 4.32
CA LEU A 374 4.78 6.14 5.46
C LEU A 374 3.38 6.70 5.21
N ARG A 375 2.88 6.72 3.96
CA ARG A 375 1.50 7.12 3.65
C ARG A 375 0.56 5.90 3.63
N LEU A 376 0.82 4.98 2.69
CA LEU A 376 -0.08 3.86 2.35
C LEU A 376 -1.55 4.30 2.29
N ASP A 377 -1.82 5.39 1.60
CA ASP A 377 -3.10 6.11 1.68
C ASP A 377 -3.76 6.16 0.31
N LEU A 378 -4.89 5.50 0.06
CA LEU A 378 -5.85 4.93 1.02
C LEU A 378 -5.42 3.62 1.71
N ASN A 379 -6.00 3.36 2.89
CA ASN A 379 -5.90 2.06 3.56
C ASN A 379 -6.83 1.02 2.92
N ASP A 380 -6.59 -0.25 3.24
CA ASP A 380 -7.33 -1.41 2.71
C ASP A 380 -8.86 -1.33 2.87
N LEU A 381 -9.35 -0.90 4.03
CA LEU A 381 -10.78 -0.75 4.31
C LEU A 381 -11.43 0.28 3.38
N HIS A 382 -10.81 1.44 3.22
CA HIS A 382 -11.32 2.50 2.35
C HIS A 382 -11.15 2.17 0.87
N ILE A 383 -10.12 1.40 0.50
CA ILE A 383 -9.97 0.86 -0.85
C ILE A 383 -11.12 -0.08 -1.19
N LYS A 384 -11.46 -1.01 -0.29
CA LYS A 384 -12.57 -1.94 -0.51
C LYS A 384 -13.89 -1.18 -0.69
N MET A 385 -14.14 -0.17 0.15
CA MET A 385 -15.29 0.72 0.02
C MET A 385 -15.27 1.51 -1.30
N ALA A 386 -14.12 2.02 -1.73
CA ALA A 386 -13.98 2.72 -3.01
C ALA A 386 -14.35 1.80 -4.18
N LYS A 387 -13.90 0.54 -4.15
CA LYS A 387 -14.29 -0.49 -5.12
C LYS A 387 -15.80 -0.74 -5.12
N GLU A 388 -16.42 -0.87 -3.95
CA GLU A 388 -17.87 -1.07 -3.81
C GLU A 388 -18.69 0.09 -4.39
N TYR A 389 -18.18 1.33 -4.30
CA TYR A 389 -18.78 2.51 -4.93
C TYR A 389 -18.39 2.71 -6.41
N GLY A 390 -17.64 1.77 -7.01
CA GLY A 390 -17.22 1.86 -8.42
C GLY A 390 -16.24 3.00 -8.69
N VAL A 391 -15.51 3.45 -7.65
CA VAL A 391 -14.49 4.49 -7.77
C VAL A 391 -13.25 3.89 -8.45
N PRO A 392 -12.75 4.48 -9.55
CA PRO A 392 -11.47 4.06 -10.12
C PRO A 392 -10.33 4.30 -9.14
N LEU A 393 -9.32 3.44 -9.14
CA LEU A 393 -8.15 3.59 -8.29
C LEU A 393 -6.90 3.95 -9.11
N VAL A 394 -6.01 4.73 -8.51
CA VAL A 394 -4.67 4.99 -9.00
C VAL A 394 -3.69 4.52 -7.94
N ILE A 395 -2.79 3.61 -8.28
CA ILE A 395 -1.68 3.22 -7.40
C ILE A 395 -0.45 4.03 -7.85
N SER A 396 0.17 4.77 -6.95
CA SER A 396 1.27 5.67 -7.28
C SER A 396 2.37 5.61 -6.24
N THR A 397 3.58 6.05 -6.54
CA THR A 397 4.70 6.01 -5.57
C THR A 397 4.98 7.33 -4.89
N ASP A 398 4.41 8.44 -5.39
CA ASP A 398 4.75 9.80 -4.90
C ASP A 398 6.26 10.05 -5.04
N THR A 399 6.83 9.64 -6.19
CA THR A 399 8.27 9.58 -6.40
C THR A 399 8.88 10.97 -6.46
N HIS A 400 9.81 11.24 -5.54
CA HIS A 400 10.70 12.40 -5.49
C HIS A 400 12.17 12.03 -5.74
N VAL A 401 12.55 10.76 -5.49
CA VAL A 401 13.86 10.19 -5.86
C VAL A 401 13.69 8.86 -6.57
N THR A 402 14.56 8.51 -7.52
CA THR A 402 14.35 7.36 -8.44
C THR A 402 14.14 6.02 -7.74
N ASP A 403 14.73 5.81 -6.57
CA ASP A 403 14.60 4.55 -5.83
C ASP A 403 13.19 4.34 -5.27
N GLN A 404 12.39 5.41 -5.17
CA GLN A 404 11.01 5.34 -4.67
C GLN A 404 10.05 4.67 -5.66
N PHE A 405 10.45 4.49 -6.93
CA PHE A 405 9.66 3.67 -7.85
C PHE A 405 9.47 2.23 -7.36
N ASP A 406 10.39 1.70 -6.54
CA ASP A 406 10.26 0.38 -5.91
C ASP A 406 9.11 0.30 -4.91
N PHE A 407 8.61 1.44 -4.45
CA PHE A 407 7.51 1.47 -3.48
C PHE A 407 6.18 0.98 -4.06
N MET A 408 6.04 0.87 -5.39
CA MET A 408 4.83 0.37 -6.05
C MET A 408 4.36 -0.97 -5.48
N ALA A 409 5.30 -1.83 -5.04
CA ALA A 409 5.01 -3.09 -4.36
C ALA A 409 4.11 -2.92 -3.12
N TYR A 410 4.32 -1.87 -2.33
CA TYR A 410 3.49 -1.59 -1.16
C TYR A 410 2.06 -1.19 -1.55
N GLY A 411 1.92 -0.33 -2.57
CA GLY A 411 0.62 0.11 -3.07
C GLY A 411 -0.20 -1.04 -3.64
N VAL A 412 0.43 -1.91 -4.44
CA VAL A 412 -0.20 -3.14 -4.95
C VAL A 412 -0.58 -4.06 -3.80
N SER A 413 0.30 -4.29 -2.82
CA SER A 413 -0.01 -5.09 -1.63
C SER A 413 -1.26 -4.58 -0.88
N VAL A 414 -1.34 -3.28 -0.62
CA VAL A 414 -2.49 -2.68 0.08
C VAL A 414 -3.77 -2.70 -0.78
N ALA A 415 -3.64 -2.49 -2.09
CA ALA A 415 -4.77 -2.63 -3.03
C ALA A 415 -5.33 -4.06 -3.04
N ARG A 416 -4.46 -5.08 -3.02
CA ARG A 416 -4.86 -6.50 -2.95
C ARG A 416 -5.67 -6.80 -1.68
N ARG A 417 -5.29 -6.22 -0.53
CA ARG A 417 -6.08 -6.30 0.71
C ARG A 417 -7.46 -5.66 0.60
N GLY A 418 -7.59 -4.62 -0.23
CA GLY A 418 -8.86 -3.99 -0.60
C GLY A 418 -9.65 -4.73 -1.68
N TRP A 419 -9.29 -5.99 -1.99
CA TRP A 419 -9.95 -6.85 -2.98
C TRP A 419 -9.87 -6.33 -4.42
N VAL A 420 -8.90 -5.47 -4.71
CA VAL A 420 -8.77 -4.77 -6.00
C VAL A 420 -8.35 -5.75 -7.11
N GLU A 421 -9.08 -5.72 -8.22
CA GLU A 421 -8.75 -6.44 -9.46
C GLU A 421 -8.11 -5.47 -10.46
N LYS A 422 -7.45 -6.01 -11.49
CA LYS A 422 -6.86 -5.22 -12.59
C LYS A 422 -7.81 -4.15 -13.15
N LYS A 423 -9.07 -4.49 -13.38
CA LYS A 423 -10.09 -3.61 -14.00
C LYS A 423 -10.42 -2.37 -13.16
N ASP A 424 -10.10 -2.40 -11.87
CA ASP A 424 -10.42 -1.32 -10.92
C ASP A 424 -9.32 -0.24 -10.93
N VAL A 425 -8.14 -0.52 -11.51
CA VAL A 425 -6.93 0.32 -11.41
C VAL A 425 -6.57 0.94 -12.75
N LEU A 426 -6.45 2.28 -12.79
CA LEU A 426 -6.14 3.03 -14.02
C LEU A 426 -4.72 2.75 -14.55
N ASN A 427 -3.76 2.44 -13.66
CA ASN A 427 -2.38 2.11 -14.03
C ASN A 427 -2.26 0.87 -14.91
N THR A 428 -3.33 0.09 -15.09
CA THR A 428 -3.34 -1.15 -15.87
C THR A 428 -3.76 -0.95 -17.32
N LEU A 429 -4.18 0.26 -17.68
CA LEU A 429 -4.68 0.60 -19.00
C LEU A 429 -3.51 0.87 -19.96
N GLU A 430 -3.70 0.55 -21.25
CA GLU A 430 -2.80 1.10 -22.29
C GLU A 430 -2.95 2.62 -22.34
N ILE A 431 -1.90 3.31 -22.77
CA ILE A 431 -1.82 4.78 -22.76
C ILE A 431 -3.03 5.46 -23.44
N GLU A 432 -3.50 4.96 -24.60
CA GLU A 432 -4.62 5.57 -25.31
C GLU A 432 -5.94 5.43 -24.56
N ARG A 433 -6.11 4.32 -23.83
CA ARG A 433 -7.29 4.07 -23.01
C ARG A 433 -7.23 4.86 -21.69
N LEU A 434 -6.03 4.97 -21.12
CA LEU A 434 -5.79 5.76 -19.93
C LEU A 434 -6.15 7.23 -20.15
N VAL A 435 -5.58 7.88 -21.18
CA VAL A 435 -5.83 9.29 -21.51
C VAL A 435 -7.32 9.57 -21.76
N LYS A 436 -8.04 8.62 -22.39
CA LYS A 436 -9.49 8.73 -22.59
C LYS A 436 -10.30 8.62 -21.29
N ARG A 437 -9.78 7.88 -20.32
CA ARG A 437 -10.45 7.65 -19.03
C ARG A 437 -10.20 8.78 -18.04
N LEU A 438 -9.04 9.40 -18.12
CA LEU A 438 -8.67 10.57 -17.31
C LEU A 438 -9.57 11.76 -17.64
N ARG A 439 -9.90 12.53 -16.62
CA ARG A 439 -10.71 13.75 -16.78
C ARG A 439 -9.79 14.90 -17.11
N THR A 440 -10.15 15.66 -18.13
CA THR A 440 -9.47 16.91 -18.47
C THR A 440 -10.48 18.05 -18.42
N CYS A 441 -10.00 19.29 -18.22
CA CYS A 441 -10.86 20.49 -18.17
C CYS A 441 -11.79 20.66 -19.37
N ARG A 442 -11.52 19.94 -20.47
CA ARG A 442 -12.25 19.98 -21.74
C ARG A 442 -13.63 19.34 -21.67
N SER A 443 -13.98 18.60 -20.60
CA SER A 443 -15.22 17.81 -20.53
C SER A 443 -16.51 18.61 -20.25
N LYS A 444 -16.47 19.94 -20.04
CA LYS A 444 -17.68 20.75 -19.78
C LYS A 444 -18.71 20.67 -20.92
N LYS A 445 -18.30 20.42 -22.17
CA LYS A 445 -19.22 20.38 -23.33
C LYS A 445 -20.05 19.09 -23.47
N THR A 446 -19.72 18.00 -22.79
CA THR A 446 -20.29 16.68 -23.11
C THR A 446 -21.22 16.10 -22.03
N ARG A 447 -21.28 16.71 -20.84
CA ARG A 447 -22.12 16.21 -19.71
C ARG A 447 -23.50 16.91 -19.58
N GLN A 448 -23.92 17.69 -20.58
CA GLN A 448 -25.24 18.33 -20.65
C GLN A 448 -26.17 17.71 -21.72
N ARG A 449 -26.00 16.42 -22.05
CA ARG A 449 -26.97 15.69 -22.89
C ARG A 449 -27.43 14.42 -22.21
#